data_AF-A0A2H0T668-F1
#
_entry.id   AF-A0A2H0T668-F1
#
_cell.length_a   1.000
_cell.length_b   1.000
_cell.length_c   1.000
_cell.angle_alpha   90.00
_cell.angle_beta   90.00
_cell.angle_gamma   90.00
#
_symmetry.space_group_name_H-M   'P 1'
#
loop_
_entity.id
_entity.type
_entity.pdbx_description
1 polymer ?
#
loop_
_entity_poly.entity_id
_entity_poly.type
_entity_poly.pdbx_seq_one_letter_code
_entity_poly.pdbx_strand_id
1 'polypeptide(L)'
;MLNKISKIKYINSPLIKFRKVFLIIFLLAISIGIIFLFKDTLFVLFNKIPTVPDFTKEISLSNVQKIITSEPLIKKEDASESQLTAIGVFYWTNYYREKNGKAPLKQSVILNASATLKAKDMFAQQYFEHTSPTGEDAGYWVNKEGYEFIIIGENLALGNFQNDEALVNGWMASPGHKANILNPSYTEIGIAVIKATYQGKETWMAVQHFGRPLSDCSMPDETLKNRVIGYDAELNNLKNQLLELQKILKSKNKMTKEEYNKKVDQYNAILLEYNSIYDAVKVLADTYNEQVQQFNNCIK
;
A
#
# COMPACT_ATOMS: atom_id res chain seq x y z
N MET A 1 25.86 -56.81 -72.59
CA MET A 1 25.94 -55.95 -71.40
C MET A 1 24.65 -55.17 -71.24
N LEU A 2 24.07 -55.28 -70.04
CA LEU A 2 23.29 -54.24 -69.33
C LEU A 2 21.87 -53.87 -69.80
N ASN A 3 20.92 -54.43 -69.04
CA ASN A 3 19.87 -53.75 -68.26
C ASN A 3 18.95 -52.72 -68.96
N LYS A 4 17.65 -53.01 -68.93
CA LYS A 4 16.69 -52.16 -68.18
C LYS A 4 15.35 -52.84 -67.91
N ILE A 5 15.11 -53.05 -66.62
CA ILE A 5 13.84 -53.34 -65.98
C ILE A 5 12.88 -52.17 -66.23
N SER A 6 11.74 -52.40 -66.90
CA SER A 6 10.66 -51.42 -66.99
C SER A 6 9.71 -51.59 -65.79
N LYS A 7 9.67 -50.54 -64.98
CA LYS A 7 8.81 -50.39 -63.79
C LYS A 7 7.33 -50.49 -64.18
N ILE A 8 6.61 -51.37 -63.50
CA ILE A 8 5.14 -51.37 -63.45
C ILE A 8 4.71 -50.03 -62.82
N LYS A 9 4.14 -49.17 -63.66
CA LYS A 9 3.66 -47.84 -63.31
C LYS A 9 2.33 -48.02 -62.56
N TYR A 10 2.35 -47.82 -61.24
CA TYR A 10 1.15 -47.76 -60.42
C TYR A 10 0.13 -46.80 -61.07
N ILE A 11 -1.03 -47.33 -61.43
CA ILE A 11 -2.13 -46.59 -62.04
C ILE A 11 -2.69 -45.62 -60.99
N ASN A 12 -2.24 -44.37 -61.05
CA ASN A 12 -2.89 -43.24 -60.38
C ASN A 12 -4.18 -42.91 -61.12
N SER A 13 -5.22 -43.74 -60.94
CA SER A 13 -6.51 -43.46 -61.56
C SER A 13 -7.15 -42.23 -60.87
N PRO A 14 -7.78 -41.31 -61.63
CA PRO A 14 -8.50 -40.16 -61.08
C PRO A 14 -9.53 -40.56 -60.02
N LEU A 15 -10.15 -41.73 -60.21
CA LEU A 15 -11.11 -42.35 -59.29
C LEU A 15 -10.52 -42.68 -57.90
N ILE A 16 -9.24 -43.07 -57.80
CA ILE A 16 -8.57 -43.38 -56.52
C ILE A 16 -8.23 -42.08 -55.77
N LYS A 17 -7.78 -41.03 -56.47
CA LYS A 17 -7.54 -39.71 -55.87
C LYS A 17 -8.84 -39.09 -55.37
N PHE A 18 -9.91 -39.16 -56.15
CA PHE A 18 -11.22 -38.63 -55.77
C PHE A 18 -11.80 -39.34 -54.54
N ARG A 19 -11.69 -40.67 -54.48
CA ARG A 19 -12.08 -41.46 -53.29
C ARG A 19 -11.31 -41.06 -52.03
N LYS A 20 -9.99 -40.83 -52.12
CA LYS A 20 -9.18 -40.39 -50.97
C LYS A 20 -9.56 -38.99 -50.48
N VAL A 21 -9.79 -38.04 -51.39
CA VAL A 21 -10.21 -36.68 -51.04
C VAL A 21 -11.60 -36.68 -50.40
N PHE A 22 -12.54 -37.45 -50.96
CA PHE A 22 -13.88 -37.61 -50.40
C PHE A 22 -13.85 -38.24 -49.00
N LEU A 23 -13.02 -39.27 -48.77
CA LEU A 23 -12.85 -39.90 -47.45
C LEU A 23 -12.27 -38.93 -46.41
N ILE A 24 -11.33 -38.07 -46.81
CA ILE A 24 -10.76 -37.05 -45.91
C ILE A 24 -11.81 -36.00 -45.55
N ILE A 25 -12.56 -35.49 -46.52
CA ILE A 25 -13.64 -34.51 -46.28
C ILE A 25 -14.74 -35.12 -45.41
N PHE A 26 -15.10 -36.39 -45.65
CA PHE A 26 -16.10 -37.10 -44.86
C PHE A 26 -15.63 -37.34 -43.42
N LEU A 27 -14.37 -37.71 -43.20
CA LEU A 27 -13.78 -37.82 -41.86
C LEU A 27 -13.69 -36.47 -41.16
N LEU A 28 -13.43 -35.38 -41.89
CA LEU A 28 -13.46 -34.00 -41.39
C LEU A 28 -14.89 -33.55 -41.01
N ALA A 29 -15.88 -33.88 -41.83
CA ALA A 29 -17.27 -33.59 -41.53
C ALA A 29 -17.78 -34.40 -40.33
N ILE A 30 -17.34 -35.66 -40.19
CA ILE A 30 -17.61 -36.49 -39.01
C ILE A 30 -16.89 -35.92 -37.79
N SER A 31 -15.63 -35.50 -37.90
CA SER A 31 -14.91 -34.93 -36.76
C SER A 31 -15.50 -33.58 -36.35
N ILE A 32 -15.90 -32.72 -37.28
CA ILE A 32 -16.63 -31.47 -37.00
C ILE A 32 -18.01 -31.77 -36.41
N GLY A 33 -18.73 -32.77 -36.93
CA GLY A 33 -20.02 -33.22 -36.40
C GLY A 33 -19.90 -33.79 -34.99
N ILE A 34 -18.84 -34.57 -34.70
CA ILE A 34 -18.50 -35.05 -33.36
C ILE A 34 -18.12 -33.85 -32.47
N ILE A 35 -17.33 -32.90 -32.94
CA ILE A 35 -17.01 -31.68 -32.18
C ILE A 35 -18.27 -30.87 -31.88
N PHE A 36 -19.25 -30.82 -32.78
CA PHE A 36 -20.49 -30.10 -32.57
C PHE A 36 -21.46 -30.85 -31.62
N LEU A 37 -21.56 -32.18 -31.77
CA LEU A 37 -22.39 -33.06 -30.92
C LEU A 37 -21.80 -33.26 -29.52
N PHE A 38 -20.48 -33.11 -29.37
CA PHE A 38 -19.72 -33.28 -28.13
C PHE A 38 -18.98 -31.98 -27.75
N LYS A 39 -19.48 -30.82 -28.18
CA LYS A 39 -18.81 -29.52 -27.98
C LYS A 39 -18.61 -29.22 -26.50
N ASP A 40 -19.65 -29.43 -25.71
CA ASP A 40 -19.63 -29.18 -24.26
C ASP A 40 -18.73 -30.19 -23.52
N THR A 41 -18.59 -31.40 -24.07
CA THR A 41 -17.78 -32.48 -23.45
C THR A 41 -16.30 -32.38 -23.79
N LEU A 42 -15.96 -31.92 -24.99
CA LEU A 42 -14.60 -31.51 -25.36
C LEU A 42 -14.17 -30.24 -24.62
N PHE A 43 -15.07 -29.29 -24.40
CA PHE A 43 -14.79 -28.04 -23.69
C PHE A 43 -14.27 -28.26 -22.26
N VAL A 44 -14.87 -29.19 -21.48
CA VAL A 44 -14.41 -29.52 -20.11
C VAL A 44 -13.01 -30.13 -20.06
N LEU A 45 -12.63 -30.89 -21.10
CA LEU A 45 -11.34 -31.59 -21.16
C LEU A 45 -10.16 -30.66 -21.45
N PHE A 46 -10.39 -29.60 -22.22
CA PHE A 46 -9.34 -28.72 -22.75
C PHE A 46 -9.34 -27.29 -22.18
N ASN A 47 -10.40 -26.86 -21.48
CA ASN A 47 -10.38 -25.55 -20.85
C ASN A 47 -9.45 -25.47 -19.64
N LYS A 48 -8.64 -24.42 -19.65
CA LYS A 48 -7.78 -24.04 -18.54
C LYS A 48 -8.62 -23.22 -17.56
N ILE A 49 -8.80 -23.74 -16.34
CA ILE A 49 -9.39 -22.94 -15.25
C ILE A 49 -8.40 -21.80 -14.96
N PRO A 50 -8.84 -20.53 -14.95
CA PRO A 50 -7.96 -19.43 -14.58
C PRO A 50 -7.30 -19.68 -13.23
N THR A 51 -6.03 -19.29 -13.10
CA THR A 51 -5.41 -19.21 -11.79
C THR A 51 -5.96 -17.98 -11.09
N VAL A 52 -6.48 -18.15 -9.87
CA VAL A 52 -6.84 -17.04 -8.99
C VAL A 52 -5.55 -16.23 -8.71
N PRO A 53 -5.42 -15.00 -9.24
CA PRO A 53 -4.26 -14.15 -8.96
C PRO A 53 -4.39 -13.56 -7.54
N ASP A 54 -3.27 -13.12 -6.98
CA ASP A 54 -3.34 -12.20 -5.84
C ASP A 54 -3.94 -10.88 -6.33
N PHE A 55 -5.09 -10.54 -5.78
CA PHE A 55 -5.88 -9.39 -6.18
C PHE A 55 -5.53 -8.13 -5.38
N THR A 56 -4.79 -8.24 -4.27
CA THR A 56 -4.57 -7.10 -3.36
C THR A 56 -3.11 -6.68 -3.30
N LYS A 57 -2.82 -5.44 -3.70
CA LYS A 57 -1.53 -4.82 -3.43
C LYS A 57 -1.39 -4.47 -1.95
N GLU A 58 -0.16 -4.56 -1.45
CA GLU A 58 0.17 -4.13 -0.09
C GLU A 58 0.35 -2.61 0.02
N ILE A 59 0.00 -2.07 1.18
CA ILE A 59 0.29 -0.68 1.54
C ILE A 59 1.74 -0.60 2.01
N SER A 60 2.52 0.33 1.46
CA SER A 60 3.93 0.51 1.82
C SER A 60 4.07 1.40 3.07
N LEU A 61 3.67 0.86 4.23
CA LEU A 61 3.71 1.58 5.51
C LEU A 61 5.15 1.88 6.00
N SER A 62 6.16 1.17 5.50
CA SER A 62 7.57 1.39 5.88
C SER A 62 8.09 2.79 5.55
N ASN A 63 7.41 3.53 4.66
CA ASN A 63 7.79 4.89 4.25
C ASN A 63 6.97 5.98 4.96
N VAL A 64 6.02 5.59 5.81
CA VAL A 64 5.05 6.51 6.45
C VAL A 64 5.61 7.17 7.71
N GLN A 65 6.77 6.77 8.21
CA GLN A 65 7.25 7.26 9.52
C GLN A 65 8.65 7.85 9.41
N LYS A 66 8.77 8.99 8.73
CA LYS A 66 10.02 9.74 8.71
C LYS A 66 10.10 10.70 9.90
N ILE A 67 11.14 10.54 10.71
CA ILE A 67 11.45 11.42 11.84
C ILE A 67 12.62 12.31 11.44
N ILE A 68 12.46 13.64 11.54
CA ILE A 68 13.53 14.61 11.26
C ILE A 68 13.84 15.41 12.52
N THR A 69 15.08 15.35 12.96
CA THR A 69 15.58 16.11 14.11
C THR A 69 16.74 17.00 13.69
N SER A 70 17.04 18.03 14.47
CA SER A 70 18.15 18.95 14.22
C SER A 70 18.83 19.29 15.53
N GLU A 71 20.17 19.29 15.55
CA GLU A 71 21.01 19.58 16.73
C GLU A 71 20.37 20.53 17.75
N PRO A 72 20.15 20.15 19.02
CA PRO A 72 19.42 20.95 19.98
C PRO A 72 20.00 22.37 20.17
N LEU A 73 19.14 23.39 20.17
CA LEU A 73 19.58 24.77 20.37
C LEU A 73 19.77 25.09 21.86
N ILE A 74 21.01 25.34 22.28
CA ILE A 74 21.32 25.78 23.65
C ILE A 74 21.71 27.26 23.64
N LYS A 75 21.01 28.08 24.43
CA LYS A 75 21.37 29.48 24.65
C LYS A 75 22.61 29.57 25.55
N LYS A 76 23.69 30.19 25.05
CA LYS A 76 24.96 30.32 25.79
C LYS A 76 24.92 31.34 26.92
N GLU A 77 24.18 32.44 26.72
CA GLU A 77 24.04 33.54 27.67
C GLU A 77 22.56 33.86 27.83
N ASP A 78 22.08 33.76 29.06
CA ASP A 78 20.68 33.98 29.40
C ASP A 78 20.32 35.46 29.43
N ALA A 79 19.14 35.78 28.92
CA ALA A 79 18.55 37.09 29.09
C ALA A 79 18.16 37.33 30.56
N SER A 80 18.31 38.57 31.04
CA SER A 80 17.93 38.97 32.40
C SER A 80 16.42 38.89 32.63
N GLU A 81 15.64 39.11 31.58
CA GLU A 81 14.19 38.92 31.54
C GLU A 81 13.86 38.00 30.37
N SER A 82 13.02 36.99 30.64
CA SER A 82 12.66 35.99 29.65
C SER A 82 11.21 35.56 29.85
N GLN A 83 10.39 35.89 28.86
CA GLN A 83 8.99 35.50 28.78
C GLN A 83 8.76 34.83 27.44
N LEU A 84 8.38 33.55 27.49
CA LEU A 84 8.12 32.76 26.30
C LEU A 84 6.72 32.17 26.37
N THR A 85 6.06 32.08 25.22
CA THR A 85 4.71 31.56 25.07
C THR A 85 4.61 30.66 23.84
N ALA A 86 3.85 29.57 23.95
CA ALA A 86 3.61 28.69 22.81
C ALA A 86 2.94 29.43 21.63
N ILE A 87 2.04 30.39 21.93
CA ILE A 87 1.33 31.18 20.93
C ILE A 87 2.28 32.11 20.17
N GLY A 88 3.19 32.80 20.85
CA GLY A 88 4.16 33.68 20.18
C GLY A 88 5.17 32.88 19.35
N VAL A 89 5.64 31.73 19.86
CA VAL A 89 6.49 30.82 19.08
C VAL A 89 5.77 30.32 17.83
N PHE A 90 4.49 29.97 17.92
CA PHE A 90 3.66 29.58 16.78
C PHE A 90 3.56 30.71 15.74
N TYR A 91 3.26 31.92 16.20
CA TYR A 91 3.15 33.11 15.36
C TYR A 91 4.45 33.37 14.57
N TRP A 92 5.59 33.44 15.27
CA TRP A 92 6.88 33.73 14.62
C TRP A 92 7.34 32.61 13.69
N THR A 93 7.03 31.35 14.02
CA THR A 93 7.29 30.21 13.13
C THR A 93 6.54 30.38 11.81
N ASN A 94 5.25 30.70 11.85
CA ASN A 94 4.45 30.92 10.65
C ASN A 94 4.82 32.19 9.90
N TYR A 95 5.20 33.27 10.61
CA TYR A 95 5.77 34.47 9.99
C TYR A 95 6.99 34.13 9.12
N TYR A 96 7.92 33.34 9.63
CA TYR A 96 9.09 32.91 8.86
C TYR A 96 8.74 31.98 7.70
N ARG A 97 7.77 31.09 7.87
CA ARG A 97 7.27 30.25 6.78
C ARG A 97 6.71 31.09 5.64
N GLU A 98 5.83 32.02 5.94
CA GLU A 98 5.23 32.92 4.94
C GLU A 98 6.29 33.78 4.24
N LYS A 99 7.23 34.36 5.01
CA LYS A 99 8.37 35.12 4.46
C LYS A 99 9.24 34.32 3.50
N ASN A 100 9.26 32.99 3.62
CA ASN A 100 10.03 32.08 2.76
C ASN A 100 9.13 31.33 1.76
N GLY A 101 7.90 31.82 1.51
CA GLY A 101 6.98 31.25 0.52
C GLY A 101 6.47 29.86 0.88
N LYS A 102 6.44 29.51 2.18
CA LYS A 102 5.87 28.26 2.70
C LYS A 102 4.47 28.52 3.25
N ALA A 103 3.57 27.57 3.06
CA ALA A 103 2.23 27.63 3.65
C ALA A 103 2.33 27.63 5.19
N PRO A 104 1.49 28.42 5.88
CA PRO A 104 1.43 28.40 7.33
C PRO A 104 0.97 27.02 7.83
N LEU A 105 1.54 26.58 8.96
CA LEU A 105 1.15 25.35 9.64
C LEU A 105 -0.10 25.60 10.47
N LYS A 106 -0.95 24.58 10.56
CA LYS A 106 -2.10 24.56 11.45
C LYS A 106 -1.65 24.12 12.84
N GLN A 107 -2.19 24.75 13.87
CA GLN A 107 -1.93 24.29 15.23
C GLN A 107 -2.68 22.99 15.52
N SER A 108 -1.99 22.01 16.11
CA SER A 108 -2.53 20.71 16.46
C SER A 108 -2.52 20.49 17.97
N VAL A 109 -3.69 20.23 18.54
CA VAL A 109 -3.84 20.01 20.00
C VAL A 109 -3.10 18.74 20.42
N ILE A 110 -3.12 17.70 19.58
CA ILE A 110 -2.43 16.43 19.84
C ILE A 110 -0.92 16.64 19.85
N LEU A 111 -0.37 17.37 18.87
CA LEU A 111 1.06 17.69 18.86
C LEU A 111 1.46 18.63 20.02
N ASN A 112 0.60 19.54 20.47
CA ASN A 112 0.88 20.35 21.67
C ASN A 112 1.00 19.48 22.92
N ALA A 113 0.12 18.49 23.08
CA ALA A 113 0.17 17.55 24.19
C ALA A 113 1.45 16.70 24.14
N SER A 114 1.82 16.24 22.94
CA SER A 114 3.06 15.49 22.71
C SER A 114 4.32 16.30 23.05
N ALA A 115 4.42 17.53 22.55
CA ALA A 115 5.52 18.44 22.87
C ALA A 115 5.60 18.73 24.37
N THR A 116 4.46 18.83 25.05
CA THR A 116 4.37 19.04 26.50
C THR A 116 4.90 17.84 27.28
N LEU A 117 4.56 16.62 26.85
CA LEU A 117 5.08 15.40 27.46
C LEU A 117 6.60 15.29 27.30
N LYS A 118 7.11 15.53 26.08
CA LYS A 118 8.55 15.53 25.81
C LYS A 118 9.30 16.56 26.69
N ALA A 119 8.78 17.78 26.79
CA ALA A 119 9.38 18.81 27.64
C ALA A 119 9.38 18.43 29.13
N LYS A 120 8.26 17.90 29.64
CA LYS A 120 8.16 17.42 31.02
C LYS A 120 9.10 16.27 31.30
N ASP A 121 9.28 15.36 30.34
CA ASP A 121 10.20 14.23 30.45
C ASP A 121 11.66 14.71 30.53
N MET A 122 12.07 15.64 29.66
CA MET A 122 13.40 16.27 29.70
C MET A 122 13.68 16.97 31.04
N PHE A 123 12.71 17.67 31.60
CA PHE A 123 12.86 18.25 32.95
C PHE A 123 12.89 17.18 34.04
N ALA A 124 12.00 16.19 34.02
CA ALA A 124 11.93 15.19 35.08
C ALA A 124 13.22 14.35 35.16
N GLN A 125 13.80 14.03 34.00
CA GLN A 125 15.01 13.21 33.89
C GLN A 125 16.30 14.03 33.72
N GLN A 126 16.21 15.37 33.72
CA GLN A 126 17.33 16.30 33.65
C GLN A 126 18.27 16.07 32.44
N TYR A 127 17.70 15.78 31.27
CA TYR A 127 18.42 15.66 30.00
C TYR A 127 17.88 16.66 28.96
N PHE A 128 18.63 16.87 27.87
CA PHE A 128 18.19 17.74 26.78
C PHE A 128 18.66 17.19 25.42
N GLU A 129 17.90 16.22 24.91
CA GLU A 129 18.20 15.49 23.67
C GLU A 129 16.91 15.07 22.96
N HIS A 130 17.00 14.80 21.65
CA HIS A 130 15.86 14.33 20.84
C HIS A 130 15.36 12.96 21.29
N THR A 131 16.28 12.04 21.55
CA THR A 131 15.99 10.72 22.09
C THR A 131 16.20 10.74 23.59
N SER A 132 15.27 10.20 24.36
CA SER A 132 15.43 10.08 25.81
C SER A 132 16.57 9.09 26.15
N PRO A 133 17.06 9.10 27.40
CA PRO A 133 18.00 8.08 27.89
C PRO A 133 17.48 6.63 27.78
N THR A 134 16.16 6.45 27.73
CA THR A 134 15.47 5.17 27.60
C THR A 134 15.08 4.82 26.15
N GLY A 135 15.39 5.68 25.19
CA GLY A 135 15.24 5.40 23.75
C GLY A 135 13.99 5.99 23.09
N GLU A 136 13.17 6.77 23.79
CA GLU A 136 11.98 7.41 23.25
C GLU A 136 12.31 8.67 22.44
N ASP A 137 12.00 8.64 21.14
CA ASP A 137 12.14 9.76 20.20
C ASP A 137 10.82 10.53 19.99
N ALA A 138 10.82 11.54 19.11
CA ALA A 138 9.62 12.29 18.78
C ALA A 138 8.47 11.40 18.25
N GLY A 139 8.78 10.33 17.52
CA GLY A 139 7.80 9.36 17.02
C GLY A 139 7.07 8.65 18.16
N TYR A 140 7.80 8.25 19.21
CA TYR A 140 7.19 7.69 20.42
C TYR A 140 6.19 8.67 21.05
N TRP A 141 6.59 9.93 21.25
CA TRP A 141 5.75 10.90 21.96
C TRP A 141 4.49 11.26 21.20
N VAL A 142 4.55 11.37 19.87
CA VAL A 142 3.36 11.70 19.07
C VAL A 142 2.42 10.49 18.96
N ASN A 143 2.97 9.27 18.83
CA ASN A 143 2.18 8.04 18.85
C ASN A 143 1.48 7.82 20.20
N LYS A 144 2.14 8.18 21.31
CA LYS A 144 1.56 8.09 22.66
C LYS A 144 0.30 8.95 22.83
N GLU A 145 0.21 10.07 22.11
CA GLU A 145 -0.96 10.95 22.07
C GLU A 145 -1.95 10.58 20.95
N GLY A 146 -1.69 9.51 20.19
CA GLY A 146 -2.57 9.04 19.11
C GLY A 146 -2.42 9.80 17.79
N TYR A 147 -1.30 10.49 17.57
CA TYR A 147 -1.02 11.16 16.29
C TYR A 147 -0.41 10.17 15.30
N GLU A 148 -1.23 9.63 14.38
CA GLU A 148 -0.73 8.87 13.24
C GLU A 148 -0.17 9.82 12.18
N PHE A 149 1.07 9.60 11.72
CA PHE A 149 1.80 10.56 10.88
C PHE A 149 2.40 9.93 9.64
N ILE A 150 2.64 10.77 8.62
CA ILE A 150 3.47 10.50 7.43
C ILE A 150 4.91 10.96 7.66
N ILE A 151 5.05 12.08 8.36
CA ILE A 151 6.34 12.66 8.71
C ILE A 151 6.18 13.46 9.99
N ILE A 152 7.18 13.37 10.86
CA ILE A 152 7.29 14.18 12.06
C ILE A 152 8.64 14.88 12.07
N GLY A 153 8.68 16.09 12.62
CA GLY A 153 9.89 16.86 12.83
C GLY A 153 9.98 17.38 14.26
N GLU A 154 11.18 17.55 14.80
CA GLU A 154 11.39 18.13 16.12
C GLU A 154 12.45 19.23 16.11
N ASN A 155 12.10 20.38 16.69
CA ASN A 155 13.06 21.39 17.11
C ASN A 155 13.04 21.51 18.63
N LEU A 156 14.23 21.60 19.24
CA LEU A 156 14.40 21.79 20.67
C LEU A 156 15.15 23.09 20.94
N ALA A 157 14.77 23.81 21.99
CA ALA A 157 15.56 24.92 22.53
C ALA A 157 15.62 24.85 24.06
N LEU A 158 16.79 25.15 24.61
CA LEU A 158 17.07 25.25 26.04
C LEU A 158 17.70 26.61 26.33
N GLY A 159 17.20 27.28 27.37
CA GLY A 159 17.78 28.51 27.90
C GLY A 159 16.84 29.71 27.85
N ASN A 160 17.25 30.79 28.50
CA ASN A 160 16.39 31.94 28.72
C ASN A 160 16.55 32.96 27.58
N PHE A 161 15.72 32.82 26.53
CA PHE A 161 15.64 33.77 25.41
C PHE A 161 14.83 35.01 25.81
N GLN A 162 15.17 36.18 25.26
CA GLN A 162 14.51 37.44 25.61
C GLN A 162 12.98 37.38 25.40
N ASN A 163 12.55 36.84 24.27
CA ASN A 163 11.14 36.70 23.89
C ASN A 163 10.99 35.62 22.80
N ASP A 164 9.73 35.38 22.40
CA ASP A 164 9.37 34.37 21.39
C ASP A 164 10.08 34.58 20.04
N GLU A 165 10.24 35.84 19.60
CA GLU A 165 10.93 36.19 18.35
C GLU A 165 12.41 35.80 18.43
N ALA A 166 13.09 36.15 19.53
CA ALA A 166 14.50 35.85 19.74
C ALA A 166 14.77 34.34 19.74
N LEU A 167 13.85 33.54 20.30
CA LEU A 167 13.91 32.09 20.28
C LEU A 167 13.80 31.55 18.85
N VAL A 168 12.77 31.97 18.11
CA VAL A 168 12.57 31.51 16.73
C VAL A 168 13.70 31.99 15.81
N ASN A 169 14.25 33.19 16.03
CA ASN A 169 15.44 33.68 15.34
C ASN A 169 16.66 32.79 15.57
N GLY A 170 16.82 32.28 16.80
CA GLY A 170 17.85 31.30 17.13
C GLY A 170 17.72 30.02 16.30
N TRP A 171 16.52 29.49 16.15
CA TRP A 171 16.26 28.36 15.25
C TRP A 171 16.51 28.73 13.79
N MET A 172 16.04 29.88 13.32
CA MET A 172 16.22 30.31 11.93
C MET A 172 17.70 30.56 11.56
N ALA A 173 18.56 30.87 12.53
CA ALA A 173 20.00 31.00 12.35
C ALA A 173 20.72 29.64 12.27
N SER A 174 20.10 28.56 12.73
CA SER A 174 20.64 27.20 12.65
C SER A 174 20.14 26.49 11.39
N PRO A 175 21.04 26.00 10.50
CA PRO A 175 20.62 25.37 9.25
C PRO A 175 19.65 24.19 9.43
N GLY A 176 19.86 23.35 10.45
CA GLY A 176 19.00 22.20 10.72
C GLY A 176 17.59 22.61 11.17
N HIS A 177 17.48 23.47 12.19
CA HIS A 177 16.18 23.93 12.67
C HIS A 177 15.42 24.75 11.62
N LYS A 178 16.13 25.59 10.85
CA LYS A 178 15.55 26.31 9.71
C LYS A 178 15.00 25.34 8.66
N ALA A 179 15.71 24.25 8.37
CA ALA A 179 15.23 23.23 7.44
C ALA A 179 13.92 22.59 7.94
N ASN A 180 13.80 22.32 9.24
CA ASN A 180 12.55 21.83 9.85
C ASN A 180 11.42 22.86 9.73
N ILE A 181 11.65 24.11 10.15
CA ILE A 181 10.64 25.19 10.10
C ILE A 181 10.13 25.39 8.67
N LEU A 182 11.00 25.30 7.67
CA LEU A 182 10.67 25.56 6.27
C LEU A 182 10.33 24.32 5.45
N ASN A 183 10.28 23.14 6.07
CA ASN A 183 9.96 21.91 5.38
C ASN A 183 8.51 21.97 4.85
N PRO A 184 8.30 21.84 3.53
CA PRO A 184 6.97 21.94 2.92
C PRO A 184 6.10 20.71 3.17
N SER A 185 6.68 19.59 3.61
CA SER A 185 5.95 18.36 3.88
C SER A 185 5.11 18.43 5.16
N TYR A 186 5.38 19.38 6.06
CA TYR A 186 4.56 19.56 7.26
C TYR A 186 3.33 20.41 7.00
N THR A 187 2.21 20.00 7.58
CA THR A 187 0.91 20.69 7.53
C THR A 187 0.43 21.15 8.90
N GLU A 188 0.94 20.53 9.98
CA GLU A 188 0.59 20.80 11.37
C GLU A 188 1.81 21.07 12.25
N ILE A 189 1.58 21.74 13.38
CA ILE A 189 2.57 22.00 14.42
C ILE A 189 1.95 21.95 15.81
N GLY A 190 2.69 21.40 16.76
CA GLY A 190 2.47 21.52 18.19
C GLY A 190 3.68 22.12 18.88
N ILE A 191 3.44 22.93 19.91
CA ILE A 191 4.49 23.64 20.63
C ILE A 191 4.25 23.54 22.13
N ALA A 192 5.32 23.24 22.86
CA ALA A 192 5.38 23.41 24.30
C ALA A 192 6.52 24.36 24.66
N VAL A 193 6.25 25.25 25.61
CA VAL A 193 7.23 26.17 26.18
C VAL A 193 7.04 26.12 27.69
N ILE A 194 8.00 25.56 28.41
CA ILE A 194 7.89 25.26 29.84
C ILE A 194 9.11 25.83 30.57
N LYS A 195 8.86 26.49 31.71
CA LYS A 195 9.90 26.95 32.62
C LYS A 195 9.94 26.05 33.85
N ALA A 196 11.10 25.50 34.18
CA ALA A 196 11.33 24.73 35.40
C ALA A 196 12.83 24.64 35.72
N THR A 197 13.17 24.04 36.85
CA THR A 197 14.55 23.76 37.25
C THR A 197 15.20 22.73 36.33
N TYR A 198 16.28 23.13 35.65
CA TYR A 198 17.19 22.27 34.92
C TYR A 198 18.61 22.47 35.43
N GLN A 199 19.26 21.38 35.86
CA GLN A 199 20.61 21.38 36.41
C GLN A 199 20.83 22.43 37.51
N GLY A 200 19.82 22.61 38.37
CA GLY A 200 19.85 23.57 39.48
C GLY A 200 19.50 25.02 39.13
N LYS A 201 19.11 25.31 37.89
CA LYS A 201 18.75 26.66 37.43
C LYS A 201 17.35 26.70 36.79
N GLU A 202 16.59 27.74 37.13
CA GLU A 202 15.33 28.06 36.45
C GLU A 202 15.58 28.38 34.96
N THR A 203 15.07 27.52 34.09
CA THR A 203 15.40 27.53 32.66
C THR A 203 14.15 27.26 31.83
N TRP A 204 14.03 27.92 30.68
CA TRP A 204 13.02 27.58 29.67
C TRP A 204 13.48 26.44 28.77
N MET A 205 12.57 25.50 28.49
CA MET A 205 12.66 24.57 27.38
C MET A 205 11.50 24.83 26.41
N ALA A 206 11.81 24.86 25.12
CA ALA A 206 10.83 24.88 24.06
C ALA A 206 10.97 23.64 23.17
N VAL A 207 9.84 23.04 22.83
CA VAL A 207 9.72 21.89 21.93
C VAL A 207 8.75 22.27 20.82
N GLN A 208 9.17 22.13 19.56
CA GLN A 208 8.26 22.12 18.42
C GLN A 208 8.18 20.70 17.87
N HIS A 209 6.96 20.18 17.74
CA HIS A 209 6.67 18.99 16.95
C HIS A 209 5.96 19.43 15.68
N PHE A 210 6.56 19.17 14.53
CA PHE A 210 5.98 19.39 13.22
C PHE A 210 5.40 18.08 12.71
N GLY A 211 4.27 18.11 12.03
CA GLY A 211 3.65 16.88 11.54
C GLY A 211 2.94 17.05 10.20
N ARG A 212 2.83 15.91 9.51
CA ARG A 212 1.79 15.69 8.50
C ARG A 212 0.99 14.47 8.94
N PRO A 213 -0.30 14.61 9.27
CA PRO A 213 -1.07 13.48 9.77
C PRO A 213 -1.31 12.47 8.66
N LEU A 214 -1.46 11.19 9.02
CA LEU A 214 -1.76 10.12 8.07
C LEU A 214 -3.08 10.37 7.33
N SER A 215 -4.03 11.04 8.01
CA SER A 215 -5.33 11.44 7.49
C SER A 215 -5.27 12.48 6.36
N ASP A 216 -4.13 13.13 6.12
CA ASP A 216 -3.94 13.97 4.93
C ASP A 216 -3.94 13.13 3.64
N CYS A 217 -3.76 11.82 3.73
CA CYS A 217 -3.84 10.88 2.61
C CYS A 217 -5.10 10.02 2.73
N SER A 218 -5.84 9.90 1.63
CA SER A 218 -7.03 9.05 1.57
C SER A 218 -6.64 7.58 1.71
N MET A 219 -7.02 6.98 2.84
CA MET A 219 -6.78 5.56 3.10
C MET A 219 -7.60 4.69 2.14
N PRO A 220 -7.04 3.56 1.65
CA PRO A 220 -7.82 2.59 0.89
C PRO A 220 -9.00 2.04 1.71
N ASP A 221 -10.10 1.74 1.02
CA ASP A 221 -11.33 1.26 1.64
C ASP A 221 -11.13 -0.18 2.18
N GLU A 222 -11.13 -0.29 3.50
CA GLU A 222 -10.97 -1.57 4.20
C GLU A 222 -12.14 -2.52 3.94
N THR A 223 -13.36 -2.01 3.76
CA THR A 223 -14.51 -2.84 3.42
C THR A 223 -14.36 -3.46 2.04
N LEU A 224 -13.81 -2.70 1.07
CA LEU A 224 -13.50 -3.18 -0.26
C LEU A 224 -12.40 -4.26 -0.22
N LYS A 225 -11.33 -4.03 0.56
CA LYS A 225 -10.28 -5.03 0.80
C LYS A 225 -10.86 -6.34 1.32
N ASN A 226 -11.68 -6.27 2.36
CA ASN A 226 -12.26 -7.45 3.00
C ASN A 226 -13.21 -8.20 2.05
N ARG A 227 -13.94 -7.49 1.19
CA ARG A 227 -14.76 -8.11 0.13
C ARG A 227 -13.91 -8.86 -0.89
N VAL A 228 -12.79 -8.27 -1.34
CA VAL A 228 -11.86 -8.93 -2.27
C VAL A 228 -11.30 -10.21 -1.65
N ILE A 229 -10.85 -10.16 -0.38
CA ILE A 229 -10.35 -11.32 0.36
C ILE A 229 -11.44 -12.41 0.52
N GLY A 230 -12.67 -12.01 0.84
CA GLY A 230 -13.79 -12.94 0.98
C GLY A 230 -14.06 -13.72 -0.31
N TYR A 231 -14.09 -13.02 -1.45
CA TYR A 231 -14.29 -13.68 -2.73
C TYR A 231 -13.08 -14.50 -3.21
N ASP A 232 -11.85 -14.15 -2.83
CA ASP A 232 -10.67 -14.98 -3.12
C ASP A 232 -10.81 -16.38 -2.50
N ALA A 233 -11.29 -16.47 -1.25
CA ALA A 233 -11.58 -17.73 -0.60
C ALA A 233 -12.65 -18.55 -1.34
N GLU A 234 -13.71 -17.88 -1.82
CA GLU A 234 -14.78 -18.49 -2.59
C GLU A 234 -14.30 -19.00 -3.97
N LEU A 235 -13.53 -18.19 -4.70
CA LEU A 235 -12.91 -18.58 -5.97
C LEU A 235 -11.99 -19.79 -5.80
N ASN A 236 -11.21 -19.84 -4.72
CA ASN A 236 -10.35 -20.98 -4.42
C ASN A 236 -11.18 -22.24 -4.14
N ASN A 237 -12.31 -22.13 -3.43
CA ASN A 237 -13.23 -23.25 -3.22
C ASN A 237 -13.83 -23.75 -4.55
N LEU A 238 -14.38 -22.87 -5.38
CA LEU A 238 -14.96 -23.21 -6.68
C LEU A 238 -13.92 -23.83 -7.62
N LYS A 239 -12.69 -23.28 -7.64
CA LYS A 239 -11.56 -23.84 -8.38
C LYS A 239 -11.27 -25.28 -7.95
N ASN A 240 -11.24 -25.57 -6.66
CA ASN A 240 -11.00 -26.92 -6.16
C ASN A 240 -12.11 -27.89 -6.61
N GLN A 241 -13.38 -27.46 -6.59
CA GLN A 241 -14.49 -28.27 -7.10
C GLN A 241 -14.36 -28.54 -8.60
N LEU A 242 -13.99 -27.53 -9.40
CA LEU A 242 -13.75 -27.68 -10.84
C LEU A 242 -12.61 -28.66 -11.11
N LEU A 243 -11.53 -28.61 -10.33
CA LEU A 243 -10.39 -29.53 -10.45
C LEU A 243 -10.78 -30.98 -10.12
N GLU A 244 -11.58 -31.21 -9.08
CA GLU A 244 -12.10 -32.54 -8.75
C GLU A 244 -13.04 -33.09 -9.83
N LEU A 245 -13.95 -32.27 -10.36
CA LEU A 245 -14.81 -32.66 -11.48
C LEU A 245 -14.01 -32.97 -12.74
N GLN A 246 -12.98 -32.18 -13.06
CA GLN A 246 -12.07 -32.49 -14.17
C GLN A 246 -11.37 -33.83 -13.99
N LYS A 247 -10.95 -34.17 -12.77
CA LYS A 247 -10.32 -35.45 -12.45
C LYS A 247 -11.27 -36.63 -12.65
N ILE A 248 -12.53 -36.49 -12.21
CA ILE A 248 -13.58 -37.51 -12.39
C ILE A 248 -13.84 -37.74 -13.89
N LEU A 249 -14.06 -36.66 -14.64
CA LEU A 249 -14.38 -36.70 -16.08
C LEU A 249 -13.23 -37.23 -16.95
N LYS A 250 -11.98 -37.14 -16.47
CA LYS A 250 -10.78 -37.69 -17.12
C LYS A 250 -10.49 -39.15 -16.72
N SER A 251 -11.17 -39.69 -15.72
CA SER A 251 -10.89 -41.03 -15.19
C SER A 251 -11.28 -42.14 -16.18
N LYS A 252 -10.58 -43.29 -16.10
CA LYS A 252 -10.85 -44.46 -16.96
C LYS A 252 -12.04 -45.32 -16.49
N ASN A 253 -12.67 -44.99 -15.36
CA ASN A 253 -13.82 -45.74 -14.85
C ASN A 253 -15.04 -45.51 -15.74
N LYS A 254 -15.76 -46.59 -16.08
CA LYS A 254 -16.96 -46.53 -16.91
C LYS A 254 -18.12 -45.91 -16.13
N MET A 255 -18.45 -44.67 -16.47
CA MET A 255 -19.71 -44.02 -16.11
C MET A 255 -20.75 -44.31 -17.21
N THR A 256 -22.04 -44.32 -16.85
CA THR A 256 -23.11 -44.28 -17.85
C THR A 256 -23.12 -42.93 -18.55
N LYS A 257 -23.71 -42.86 -19.75
CA LYS A 257 -23.85 -41.62 -20.52
C LYS A 257 -24.61 -40.55 -19.73
N GLU A 258 -25.62 -40.95 -18.98
CA GLU A 258 -26.44 -40.06 -18.16
C GLU A 258 -25.64 -39.47 -17.00
N GLU A 259 -24.89 -40.30 -16.27
CA GLU A 259 -24.03 -39.83 -15.18
C GLU A 259 -22.93 -38.87 -15.65
N TYR A 260 -22.35 -39.16 -16.82
CA TYR A 260 -21.32 -38.31 -17.43
C TYR A 260 -21.89 -36.93 -17.78
N ASN A 261 -23.04 -36.88 -18.46
CA ASN A 261 -23.71 -35.64 -18.81
C ASN A 261 -24.04 -34.81 -17.56
N LYS A 262 -24.56 -35.44 -16.50
CA LYS A 262 -24.84 -34.76 -15.22
C LYS A 262 -23.59 -34.11 -14.60
N LYS A 263 -22.42 -34.75 -14.70
CA LYS A 263 -21.15 -34.17 -14.21
C LYS A 263 -20.66 -33.02 -15.07
N VAL A 264 -20.89 -33.08 -16.37
CA VAL A 264 -20.58 -31.97 -17.29
C VAL A 264 -21.47 -30.76 -16.99
N ASP A 265 -22.77 -30.97 -16.75
CA ASP A 265 -23.69 -29.90 -16.36
C ASP A 265 -23.27 -29.26 -15.03
N GLN A 266 -22.88 -30.07 -14.03
CA GLN A 266 -22.32 -29.58 -12.76
C GLN A 266 -21.05 -28.75 -12.97
N TYR A 267 -20.13 -29.22 -13.81
CA TYR A 267 -18.89 -28.49 -14.11
C TYR A 267 -19.18 -27.15 -14.79
N ASN A 268 -20.06 -27.14 -15.79
CA ASN A 268 -20.43 -25.93 -16.52
C ASN A 268 -21.12 -24.91 -15.60
N ALA A 269 -22.00 -25.36 -14.70
CA ALA A 269 -22.65 -24.48 -13.72
C ALA A 269 -21.62 -23.81 -12.79
N ILE A 270 -20.71 -24.60 -12.20
CA ILE A 270 -19.65 -24.08 -11.32
C ILE A 270 -18.71 -23.15 -12.10
N LEU A 271 -18.39 -23.46 -13.37
CA LEU A 271 -17.51 -22.63 -14.19
C LEU A 271 -18.14 -21.27 -14.51
N LEU A 272 -19.46 -21.23 -14.76
CA LEU A 272 -20.19 -19.98 -14.96
C LEU A 272 -20.17 -19.12 -13.69
N GLU A 273 -20.42 -19.73 -12.53
CA GLU A 273 -20.34 -19.06 -11.23
C GLU A 273 -18.93 -18.55 -10.94
N TYR A 274 -17.92 -19.41 -11.12
CA TYR A 274 -16.51 -19.05 -10.97
C TYR A 274 -16.12 -17.85 -11.84
N ASN A 275 -16.49 -17.85 -13.13
CA ASN A 275 -16.17 -16.75 -14.03
C ASN A 275 -16.90 -15.47 -13.64
N SER A 276 -18.17 -15.56 -13.21
CA SER A 276 -18.95 -14.41 -12.75
C SER A 276 -18.33 -13.76 -11.51
N ILE A 277 -17.90 -14.56 -10.53
CA ILE A 277 -17.22 -14.04 -9.33
C ILE A 277 -15.85 -13.51 -9.71
N TYR A 278 -15.11 -14.20 -10.58
CA TYR A 278 -13.78 -13.78 -11.03
C TYR A 278 -13.82 -12.38 -11.65
N ASP A 279 -14.78 -12.12 -12.54
CA ASP A 279 -14.94 -10.80 -13.18
C ASP A 279 -15.32 -9.73 -12.16
N ALA A 280 -16.22 -10.04 -11.20
CA ALA A 280 -16.60 -9.12 -10.14
C ALA A 280 -15.41 -8.78 -9.21
N VAL A 281 -14.64 -9.79 -8.80
CA VAL A 281 -13.46 -9.62 -7.95
C VAL A 281 -12.42 -8.78 -8.65
N LYS A 282 -12.17 -9.03 -9.94
CA LYS A 282 -11.21 -8.26 -10.73
C LYS A 282 -11.52 -6.77 -10.69
N VAL A 283 -12.79 -6.38 -10.87
CA VAL A 283 -13.20 -4.96 -10.82
C VAL A 283 -12.99 -4.35 -9.42
N LEU A 284 -13.39 -5.08 -8.36
CA LEU A 284 -13.21 -4.62 -6.98
C LEU A 284 -11.73 -4.50 -6.60
N ALA A 285 -10.92 -5.46 -7.02
CA ALA A 285 -9.49 -5.51 -6.83
C ALA A 285 -8.77 -4.37 -7.54
N ASP A 286 -9.11 -4.12 -8.82
CA ASP A 286 -8.56 -3.00 -9.60
C ASP A 286 -8.86 -1.66 -8.91
N THR A 287 -10.10 -1.50 -8.41
CA THR A 287 -10.51 -0.31 -7.65
C THR A 287 -9.70 -0.14 -6.36
N TYR A 288 -9.56 -1.21 -5.57
CA TYR A 288 -8.76 -1.18 -4.33
C TYR A 288 -7.28 -0.90 -4.62
N ASN A 289 -6.72 -1.53 -5.64
CA ASN A 289 -5.33 -1.35 -6.03
C ASN A 289 -5.02 0.06 -6.53
N GLU A 290 -5.98 0.72 -7.17
CA GLU A 290 -5.89 2.13 -7.51
C GLU A 290 -5.84 3.00 -6.25
N GLN A 291 -6.70 2.74 -5.26
CA GLN A 291 -6.66 3.46 -3.98
C GLN A 291 -5.33 3.24 -3.25
N VAL A 292 -4.81 2.01 -3.22
CA VAL A 292 -3.49 1.71 -2.65
C VAL A 292 -2.39 2.49 -3.38
N GLN A 293 -2.46 2.60 -4.71
CA GLN A 293 -1.50 3.38 -5.48
C GLN A 293 -1.59 4.88 -5.18
N GLN A 294 -2.80 5.44 -5.09
CA GLN A 294 -3.02 6.84 -4.73
C GLN A 294 -2.48 7.14 -3.33
N PHE A 295 -2.78 6.29 -2.35
CA PHE A 295 -2.25 6.40 -0.99
C PHE A 295 -0.72 6.33 -0.97
N ASN A 296 -0.14 5.29 -1.60
CA ASN A 296 1.32 5.12 -1.66
C ASN A 296 2.04 6.26 -2.38
N ASN A 297 1.36 6.98 -3.29
CA ASN A 297 1.92 8.18 -3.92
C ASN A 297 1.80 9.41 -3.03
N CYS A 298 0.76 9.51 -2.21
CA CYS A 298 0.51 10.63 -1.30
C CYS A 298 1.52 10.68 -0.13
N ILE A 299 1.96 9.51 0.35
CA ILE A 299 2.89 9.37 1.48
C ILE A 299 4.38 9.47 1.11
N LYS A 300 4.72 9.49 -0.18
CA LYS A 300 6.10 9.67 -0.68
C LYS A 300 6.50 11.15 -0.63
#